data_AF-A0A2T0VLL5-F1
#
_entry.id   AF-A0A2T0VLL5-F1
#
_cell.length_a   1.000
_cell.length_b   1.000
_cell.length_c   1.000
_cell.angle_alpha   90.00
_cell.angle_beta   90.00
_cell.angle_gamma   90.00
#
_symmetry.space_group_name_H-M   'P 1'
#
loop_
_entity.id
_entity.type
_entity.pdbx_description
1 polymer ?
#
loop_
_entity_poly.entity_id
_entity_poly.type
_entity_poly.pdbx_seq_one_letter_code
_entity_poly.pdbx_strand_id
1 'polypeptide(L)' 'MTAPTLPFADLEQVYERLASTLDKLPEGEESHFLAQLALALAHRVADVDQVMAAIEEAREGASISS' A
#
# COMPACT_ATOMS: atom_id res chain seq x y z
N MET A 1 16.41 -5.82 -13.22
CA MET A 1 15.39 -6.90 -13.23
C MET A 1 14.11 -6.25 -12.76
N THR A 2 13.09 -6.16 -13.59
CA THR A 2 11.76 -5.65 -13.19
C THR A 2 11.16 -6.65 -12.21
N ALA A 3 10.87 -6.20 -10.99
CA ALA A 3 10.14 -7.02 -10.02
C ALA A 3 8.79 -7.41 -10.65
N PRO A 4 8.32 -8.66 -10.46
CA PRO A 4 7.02 -9.08 -10.99
C PRO A 4 5.93 -8.20 -10.38
N THR A 5 5.25 -7.42 -11.22
CA THR A 5 4.08 -6.65 -10.80
C THR A 5 2.87 -7.57 -10.72
N LEU A 6 1.99 -7.30 -9.76
CA LEU A 6 0.70 -7.99 -9.69
C LEU A 6 -0.10 -7.70 -10.96
N PRO A 7 -0.79 -8.71 -11.53
CA PRO A 7 -1.73 -8.46 -12.62
C PRO A 7 -2.86 -7.57 -12.12
N PHE A 8 -3.47 -6.81 -13.05
CA PHE A 8 -4.48 -5.81 -12.72
C PHE A 8 -5.66 -6.37 -11.88
N ALA A 9 -6.10 -7.59 -12.16
CA ALA A 9 -7.18 -8.25 -11.40
C ALA A 9 -6.82 -8.46 -9.92
N ASP A 10 -5.55 -8.79 -9.63
CA ASP A 10 -5.11 -8.96 -8.25
C ASP A 10 -4.92 -7.59 -7.56
N LEU A 11 -4.50 -6.56 -8.30
CA LEU A 11 -4.42 -5.19 -7.80
C LEU A 11 -5.80 -4.66 -7.39
N GLU A 12 -6.82 -4.87 -8.22
CA GLU A 12 -8.20 -4.49 -7.94
C GLU A 12 -8.71 -5.17 -6.67
N GLN A 13 -8.46 -6.48 -6.53
CA GLN A 13 -8.84 -7.22 -5.33
C GLN A 13 -8.14 -6.70 -4.07
N VAL A 14 -6.84 -6.37 -4.15
CA VAL A 14 -6.09 -5.79 -3.02
C VAL A 14 -6.65 -4.41 -2.66
N TYR A 15 -6.97 -3.59 -3.66
CA TYR A 15 -7.52 -2.26 -3.46
C TYR A 15 -8.92 -2.30 -2.82
N GLU A 16 -9.84 -3.12 -3.35
CA GLU A 16 -11.16 -3.31 -2.76
C GLU A 16 -11.08 -3.82 -1.31
N ARG A 17 -10.17 -4.77 -1.05
CA ARG A 17 -9.98 -5.29 0.28
C ARG A 17 -9.49 -4.22 1.25
N LEU A 18 -8.54 -3.38 0.80
CA LEU A 18 -8.03 -2.25 1.56
C LEU A 18 -9.15 -1.25 1.86
N ALA A 19 -9.88 -0.79 0.85
CA ALA A 19 -11.00 0.14 0.98
C ALA A 19 -12.05 -0.37 1.99
N SER A 20 -12.53 -1.62 1.84
CA SER A 20 -13.52 -2.17 2.76
C SER A 20 -13.00 -2.38 4.19
N THR A 21 -11.66 -2.46 4.35
CA THR A 21 -11.05 -2.56 5.68
C THR A 21 -10.97 -1.19 6.33
N LEU A 22 -10.54 -0.17 5.58
CA LEU A 22 -10.52 1.23 6.03
C LEU A 22 -11.93 1.71 6.43
N ASP A 23 -12.96 1.39 5.64
CA ASP A 23 -14.35 1.73 5.94
C ASP A 23 -14.89 1.13 7.26
N LYS A 24 -14.23 0.08 7.77
CA LYS A 24 -14.62 -0.60 9.02
C LYS A 24 -13.77 -0.16 10.20
N LEU A 25 -12.72 0.62 9.97
CA LEU A 25 -11.88 1.12 11.06
C LEU A 25 -12.58 2.30 11.76
N PRO A 26 -12.33 2.47 13.07
CA PRO A 26 -12.72 3.69 13.77
C PRO A 26 -12.06 4.92 13.15
N GLU A 27 -12.78 6.04 13.11
CA GLU A 27 -12.23 7.33 12.65
C GLU A 27 -10.93 7.66 13.39
N GLY A 28 -9.87 7.94 12.63
CA GLY A 28 -8.57 8.29 13.19
C GLY A 28 -7.61 7.10 13.40
N GLU A 29 -8.07 5.86 13.23
CA GLU A 29 -7.19 4.69 13.24
C GLU A 29 -6.61 4.35 11.86
N GLU A 30 -7.11 4.94 10.77
CA GLU A 30 -6.67 4.61 9.40
C GLU A 30 -5.16 4.83 9.23
N SER A 31 -4.63 5.93 9.77
CA SER A 31 -3.20 6.25 9.71
C SER A 31 -2.34 5.18 10.40
N HIS A 32 -2.79 4.68 11.56
CA HIS A 32 -2.06 3.65 12.30
C HIS A 32 -2.12 2.30 11.57
N PHE A 33 -3.29 1.94 11.05
CA PHE A 33 -3.46 0.73 10.26
C PHE A 33 -2.60 0.75 8.99
N LEU A 34 -2.58 1.86 8.25
CA LEU A 34 -1.76 1.99 7.04
C LEU A 34 -0.26 1.89 7.36
N ALA A 35 0.20 2.49 8.47
CA ALA A 35 1.58 2.35 8.92
C ALA A 35 1.93 0.89 9.27
N GLN A 36 1.03 0.16 9.96
CA GLN A 36 1.22 -1.25 10.27
C GLN A 36 1.20 -2.14 9.01
N LEU A 37 0.30 -1.85 8.06
CA LEU A 37 0.23 -2.55 6.79
C LEU A 37 1.53 -2.37 5.99
N ALA A 38 2.03 -1.14 5.89
CA ALA A 38 3.29 -0.83 5.22
C ALA A 38 4.46 -1.59 5.87
N LEU A 39 4.53 -1.62 7.21
CA LEU A 39 5.56 -2.37 7.92
C LEU A 39 5.46 -3.88 7.66
N ALA A 40 4.25 -4.44 7.66
CA ALA A 40 4.02 -5.86 7.41
C ALA A 40 4.36 -6.25 5.96
N LEU A 41 4.10 -5.37 4.99
CA LEU A 41 4.51 -5.56 3.59
C LEU A 41 6.02 -5.42 3.43
N ALA A 42 6.65 -4.45 4.09
CA ALA A 42 8.09 -4.28 4.07
C ALA A 42 8.84 -5.50 4.59
N HIS A 43 8.32 -6.11 5.67
CA HIS A 43 8.87 -7.35 6.20
C HIS A 43 8.80 -8.52 5.20
N ARG A 44 7.82 -8.51 4.27
CA ARG A 44 7.63 -9.56 3.25
C ARG A 44 8.43 -9.33 1.98
N VAL A 45 8.63 -8.08 1.57
CA VAL A 45 9.40 -7.72 0.38
C VAL A 45 10.91 -7.97 0.58
N ALA A 46 11.38 -8.00 1.84
CA ALA A 46 12.75 -8.32 2.24
C ALA A 46 13.85 -7.48 1.53
N ASP A 47 13.46 -6.33 0.97
CA ASP A 47 14.30 -5.39 0.26
C ASP A 47 13.86 -3.96 0.62
N VAL A 48 14.74 -3.25 1.32
CA VAL A 48 14.47 -1.90 1.81
C VAL A 48 14.37 -0.88 0.67
N ASP A 49 15.13 -1.05 -0.40
CA ASP A 49 15.14 -0.10 -1.52
C ASP A 49 13.82 -0.21 -2.31
N GLN A 50 13.30 -1.42 -2.50
CA GLN A 50 11.98 -1.63 -3.09
C GLN A 50 10.85 -1.05 -2.24
N VAL A 51 10.94 -1.16 -0.92
CA VAL A 51 9.95 -0.59 0.00
C VAL A 51 9.98 0.94 -0.05
N MET A 52 11.18 1.54 -0.03
CA MET A 52 11.33 2.99 -0.12
C MET A 52 10.83 3.54 -1.48
N ALA A 53 11.11 2.84 -2.58
CA ALA A 53 10.58 3.20 -3.89
C ALA A 53 9.05 3.15 -3.93
N ALA A 54 8.43 2.11 -3.37
CA ALA A 54 6.97 1.98 -3.33
C ALA A 54 6.29 3.10 -2.49
N ILE A 55 6.93 3.54 -1.40
CA ILE A 55 6.44 4.67 -0.60
C ILE A 55 6.48 5.97 -1.42
N GLU A 56 7.55 6.18 -2.18
CA GLU A 56 7.69 7.39 -3.00
C GLU A 56 6.70 7.40 -4.17
N GLU A 57 6.49 6.28 -4.85
CA GLU A 57 5.46 6.13 -5.87
C GLU A 57 4.05 6.43 -5.33
N ALA A 58 3.72 5.93 -4.13
CA ALA A 58 2.45 6.23 -3.48
C ALA A 58 2.30 7.72 -3.12
N ARG A 59 3.39 8.36 -2.68
CA ARG A 59 3.43 9.80 -2.38
C ARG A 59 3.19 10.65 -3.63
N GLU A 60 3.85 10.30 -4.75
CA GLU A 60 3.66 10.98 -6.03
C GLU A 60 2.22 10.82 -6.54
N GLY A 61 1.66 9.61 -6.49
CA GLY A 61 0.27 9.34 -6.89
C GLY A 61 -0.76 10.13 -6.07
N ALA A 62 -0.55 10.25 -4.76
CA ALA A 62 -1.42 11.05 -3.89
C ALA A 62 -1.37 12.55 -4.23
N SER A 63 -0.20 13.07 -4.63
CA SER A 63 -0.02 14.48 -4.96
C SER A 63 -0.64 14.90 -6.30
N ILE A 64 -0.79 13.97 -7.25
CA ILE A 64 -1.42 14.21 -8.56
C ILE A 64 -2.96 14.26 -8.43
N SER A 65 -3.51 13.78 -7.32
CA SER A 65 -4.94 13.69 -7.05
C SER A 65 -5.52 14.91 -6.31
N SER A 66 -4.69 15.93 -6.02
CA SER A 66 -5.05 17.17 -5.30
C SER A 66 -5.13 18.38 -6.23
#